data_AF-D9PGK9-F1
#
_entry.id   AF-D9PGK9-F1
#
_cell.length_a   1.000
_cell.length_b   1.000
_cell.length_c   1.000
_cell.angle_alpha   90.00
_cell.angle_beta   90.00
_cell.angle_gamma   90.00
#
_symmetry.space_group_name_H-M   'P 1'
#
loop_
_entity.id
_entity.type
_entity.pdbx_description
1 polymer ?
#
loop_
_entity_poly.entity_id
_entity_poly.type
_entity_poly.pdbx_seq_one_letter_code
_entity_poly.pdbx_strand_id
1 'polypeptide(L)'
;IIVEEDYQGKEENIIWESGDNHFKPSLTTNIFNNLKLGILINEGSASASEILAGSLLDHKKAIIFGENSFGKGTVQELVTFSNGSSMKVTVAKFILPNGE
;
A
#
# COMPACT_ATOMS: atom_id res chain seq x y z
N ILE A 1 -1.51 -4.57 -1.15
CA ILE A 1 -0.74 -5.47 -2.04
C ILE A 1 0.29 -4.61 -2.75
N ILE A 2 1.53 -5.09 -2.94
CA ILE A 2 2.53 -4.39 -3.77
C ILE A 2 2.72 -5.22 -5.03
N VAL A 3 2.61 -4.57 -6.19
CA VAL A 3 2.85 -5.21 -7.48
C VAL A 3 4.05 -4.55 -8.13
N GLU A 4 5.13 -5.32 -8.25
CA GLU A 4 6.29 -4.97 -9.07
C GLU A 4 6.00 -5.44 -10.49
N GLU A 5 5.94 -4.48 -11.42
CA GLU A 5 5.70 -4.72 -12.83
C GLU A 5 7.01 -4.56 -13.59
N ASP A 6 7.30 -5.43 -14.55
CA ASP A 6 8.44 -5.30 -15.47
C ASP A 6 8.22 -4.17 -16.52
N TYR A 7 7.04 -3.53 -16.53
CA TYR A 7 6.61 -2.46 -17.46
C TYR A 7 6.66 -2.79 -18.96
N GLN A 8 7.41 -3.80 -19.39
CA GLN A 8 7.59 -4.24 -20.77
C GLN A 8 6.94 -5.60 -21.06
N GLY A 9 6.34 -6.24 -20.05
CA GLY A 9 5.66 -7.53 -20.16
C GLY A 9 6.59 -8.66 -20.61
N LYS A 10 7.89 -8.54 -20.35
CA LYS A 10 8.87 -9.58 -20.64
C LYS A 10 8.93 -10.61 -19.53
N GLU A 11 8.56 -10.20 -18.32
CA GLU A 11 8.45 -11.07 -17.14
C GLU A 11 7.08 -10.96 -16.45
N GLU A 12 6.73 -11.99 -15.69
CA GLU A 12 5.51 -11.99 -14.86
C GLU A 12 5.63 -10.98 -13.71
N ASN A 13 4.52 -10.35 -13.35
CA ASN A 13 4.49 -9.41 -12.23
C ASN A 13 4.75 -10.13 -10.90
N ILE A 14 5.57 -9.53 -10.04
CA ILE A 14 5.79 -10.02 -8.68
C ILE A 14 4.76 -9.37 -7.76
N ILE A 15 3.96 -10.20 -7.09
CA ILE A 15 2.91 -9.75 -6.17
C ILE A 15 3.37 -10.03 -4.74
N TRP A 16 3.45 -8.97 -3.93
CA TRP A 16 3.72 -9.05 -2.50
C TRP A 16 2.43 -8.80 -1.72
N GLU A 17 1.96 -9.82 -0.99
CA GLU A 17 0.79 -9.71 -0.13
C GLU A 17 1.17 -9.82 1.35
N SER A 18 0.54 -8.99 2.19
CA SER A 18 0.72 -9.07 3.64
C SER A 18 -0.01 -10.31 4.17
N GLY A 19 0.67 -11.45 4.20
CA GLY A 19 0.09 -12.72 4.67
C GLY A 19 0.94 -13.96 4.39
N ASP A 20 1.97 -13.84 3.56
CA ASP A 20 2.83 -14.96 3.17
C ASP A 20 3.74 -15.44 4.31
N ASN A 21 3.18 -16.26 5.20
CA ASN A 21 3.79 -17.19 6.18
C ASN A 21 4.93 -16.71 7.10
N HIS A 22 5.47 -15.50 6.96
CA HIS A 22 6.60 -14.97 7.73
C HIS A 22 6.19 -13.89 8.73
N PHE A 23 4.97 -13.35 8.62
CA PHE A 23 4.42 -12.41 9.59
C PHE A 23 3.51 -13.16 10.57
N LYS A 24 4.04 -13.50 11.76
CA LYS A 24 3.19 -13.86 12.90
C LYS A 24 2.72 -12.55 13.54
N PRO A 25 1.43 -12.18 13.45
CA PRO A 25 0.95 -10.99 14.14
C PRO A 25 1.25 -11.13 15.63
N SER A 26 1.95 -10.15 16.20
CA SER A 26 2.26 -10.07 17.64
C SER A 26 0.98 -10.01 18.51
N LEU A 27 -0.15 -9.68 17.88
CA LEU A 27 -1.48 -9.67 18.49
C LEU A 27 -2.28 -10.86 17.93
N THR A 28 -2.45 -11.90 18.74
CA THR A 28 -3.35 -13.04 18.47
C THR A 28 -4.83 -12.66 18.56
N THR A 29 -5.14 -11.45 19.01
CA THR A 29 -6.51 -10.93 19.13
C THR A 29 -6.86 -10.10 17.91
N ASN A 30 -7.85 -10.55 17.14
CA ASN A 30 -8.47 -9.74 16.09
C ASN A 30 -9.32 -8.63 16.73
N ILE A 31 -8.66 -7.54 17.12
CA ILE A 31 -9.28 -6.38 17.78
C ILE A 31 -10.32 -5.67 16.90
N PHE A 32 -10.33 -5.92 15.59
CA PHE A 32 -11.20 -5.22 14.64
C PHE A 32 -12.58 -5.87 14.46
N ASN A 33 -12.83 -7.08 15.02
CA ASN A 33 -14.13 -7.74 14.81
C ASN A 33 -15.29 -7.07 15.56
N ASN A 34 -15.03 -6.37 16.66
CA ASN A 34 -16.07 -5.78 17.51
C ASN A 34 -15.91 -4.26 17.73
N LEU A 35 -14.98 -3.61 17.03
CA LEU A 35 -14.76 -2.17 17.15
C LEU A 35 -15.41 -1.43 15.97
N LYS A 36 -16.12 -0.35 16.26
CA LYS A 36 -16.54 0.61 15.24
C LYS A 36 -15.36 1.54 14.96
N LEU A 37 -14.81 1.46 13.75
CA LEU A 37 -13.65 2.24 13.34
C LEU A 37 -14.05 3.26 12.27
N GLY A 38 -13.76 4.54 12.55
CA GLY A 38 -13.83 5.61 11.57
C GLY A 38 -12.43 6.14 11.28
N ILE A 39 -12.12 6.40 10.02
CA ILE A 39 -10.84 6.97 9.58
C ILE A 39 -11.13 8.31 8.89
N LEU A 40 -10.51 9.39 9.37
CA LEU A 40 -10.62 10.71 8.74
C LEU A 40 -9.38 10.96 7.88
N ILE A 41 -9.60 11.31 6.62
CA ILE A 41 -8.54 11.63 5.65
C ILE A 41 -8.76 13.01 5.01
N ASN A 42 -7.70 13.53 4.40
CA ASN A 42 -7.69 14.76 3.61
C ASN A 42 -6.57 14.71 2.56
N GLU A 43 -6.34 15.80 1.84
CA GLU A 43 -5.35 15.88 0.75
C GLU A 43 -3.91 15.64 1.19
N GLY A 44 -3.61 15.75 2.49
CA GLY A 44 -2.31 15.43 3.07
C GLY A 44 -2.10 13.94 3.35
N SER A 45 -3.17 13.13 3.28
CA SER A 45 -3.11 11.69 3.51
C SER A 45 -2.50 11.01 2.29
N ALA A 46 -1.27 10.52 2.40
CA ALA A 46 -0.54 9.95 1.27
C ALA A 46 0.18 8.64 1.64
N SER A 47 0.45 7.80 0.64
CA SER A 47 1.34 6.63 0.78
C SER A 47 0.79 5.62 1.80
N ALA A 48 1.54 5.29 2.86
CA ALA A 48 1.16 4.31 3.87
C ALA A 48 -0.23 4.56 4.50
N SER A 49 -0.62 5.84 4.65
CA SER A 49 -1.95 6.20 5.18
C SER A 49 -3.08 5.80 4.22
N GLU A 50 -2.88 5.93 2.92
CA GLU A 50 -3.86 5.53 1.89
C GLU A 50 -4.00 4.01 1.85
N ILE A 51 -2.87 3.29 1.91
CA ILE A 51 -2.85 1.82 1.95
C ILE A 51 -3.62 1.32 3.18
N LEU A 52 -3.37 1.90 4.36
CA LEU A 52 -4.06 1.52 5.60
C LEU A 52 -5.55 1.80 5.51
N ALA A 53 -5.94 3.01 5.11
CA ALA A 53 -7.33 3.42 5.05
C ALA A 53 -8.12 2.59 4.02
N GLY A 54 -7.58 2.45 2.80
CA GLY A 54 -8.19 1.65 1.73
C GLY A 54 -8.29 0.17 2.09
N SER A 55 -7.24 -0.42 2.68
CA SER A 55 -7.28 -1.84 3.08
C SER A 55 -8.35 -2.10 4.15
N LEU A 56 -8.52 -1.20 5.11
CA LEU A 56 -9.55 -1.34 6.16
C LEU A 56 -10.96 -1.08 5.63
N LEU A 57 -11.11 -0.16 4.66
CA LEU A 57 -12.37 0.06 3.96
C LEU A 57 -12.79 -1.18 3.15
N ASP A 58 -11.88 -1.75 2.36
CA ASP A 58 -12.12 -2.93 1.52
C ASP A 58 -12.52 -4.16 2.34
N HIS A 59 -11.87 -4.37 3.49
CA HIS A 59 -12.23 -5.45 4.41
C HIS A 59 -13.52 -5.17 5.20
N LYS A 60 -14.20 -4.06 4.93
CA LYS A 60 -15.41 -3.60 5.65
C LYS A 60 -15.17 -3.47 7.15
N LYS A 61 -13.95 -3.09 7.55
CA LYS A 61 -13.54 -2.90 8.95
C LYS A 61 -13.63 -1.45 9.41
N ALA A 62 -13.58 -0.50 8.47
CA ALA A 62 -13.68 0.92 8.78
C ALA A 62 -14.59 1.66 7.78
N ILE A 63 -15.08 2.82 8.21
CA ILE A 63 -15.72 3.81 7.35
C ILE A 63 -14.76 4.99 7.21
N ILE A 64 -14.55 5.47 5.98
CA ILE A 64 -13.71 6.65 5.70
C ILE A 64 -14.58 7.92 5.69
N PHE A 65 -14.08 8.97 6.30
CA PHE A 65 -14.65 10.32 6.33
C PHE A 65 -13.63 11.34 5.83
N GLY A 66 -14.10 12.54 5.45
CA GLY A 66 -13.26 13.67 5.09
C GLY A 66 -13.23 13.92 3.59
N GLU A 67 -12.05 14.24 3.07
CA GLU A 67 -11.84 14.64 1.67
C GLU A 67 -11.00 13.61 0.90
N ASN A 68 -10.77 13.84 -0.39
CA ASN A 68 -9.91 12.96 -1.18
C ASN A 68 -8.48 12.97 -0.62
N SER A 69 -7.84 11.80 -0.61
CA SER A 69 -6.42 11.65 -0.29
C SER A 69 -5.52 12.20 -1.40
N PHE A 70 -4.21 12.18 -1.18
CA PHE A 70 -3.23 12.69 -2.14
C PHE A 70 -3.18 11.90 -3.47
N GLY A 71 -3.41 10.59 -3.44
CA GLY A 71 -3.36 9.70 -4.60
C GLY A 71 -1.98 9.12 -4.89
N LYS A 72 -1.14 8.85 -3.88
CA LYS A 72 0.22 8.30 -4.09
C LYS A 72 0.21 6.77 -4.12
N GLY A 73 -0.03 6.21 -5.30
CA GLY A 73 -0.10 4.75 -5.52
C GLY A 73 1.20 4.04 -5.93
N THR A 74 2.38 4.69 -5.86
CA THR A 74 3.64 4.11 -6.40
C THR A 74 4.75 3.97 -5.36
N VAL A 75 5.54 2.90 -5.48
CA VAL A 75 6.81 2.69 -4.77
C VAL A 75 7.96 3.24 -5.61
N GLN A 76 8.87 3.97 -4.99
CA GLN A 76 10.05 4.52 -5.66
C GLN A 76 11.32 4.09 -4.96
N GLU A 77 12.34 3.76 -5.74
CA GLU A 77 13.68 3.41 -5.28
C GLU A 77 14.73 4.39 -5.83
N LEU A 78 15.85 4.53 -5.12
CA LEU A 78 16.97 5.36 -5.53
C LEU A 78 18.07 4.49 -6.16
N VAL A 79 18.25 4.62 -7.48
CA VAL A 79 19.33 3.98 -8.22
C VAL A 79 20.54 4.92 -8.22
N THR A 80 21.65 4.48 -7.64
CA THR A 80 22.89 5.27 -7.59
C THR A 80 23.85 4.85 -8.69
N PHE A 81 24.42 5.81 -9.41
CA PHE A 81 25.38 5.58 -10.49
C PHE A 81 26.82 5.65 -9.98
N SER A 82 27.74 5.07 -10.75
CA SER A 82 29.17 5.02 -10.41
C SER A 82 29.85 6.39 -10.28
N ASN A 83 29.28 7.44 -10.88
CA ASN A 83 29.75 8.82 -10.77
C ASN A 83 29.19 9.58 -9.55
N GLY A 84 28.41 8.92 -8.69
CA GLY A 84 27.82 9.51 -7.48
C GLY A 84 26.52 10.27 -7.70
N SER A 85 25.96 10.32 -8.91
CA SER A 85 24.59 10.80 -9.11
C SER A 85 23.57 9.71 -8.77
N SER A 86 22.31 10.10 -8.58
CA SER A 86 21.22 9.16 -8.32
C SER A 86 19.98 9.50 -9.11
N MET A 87 19.21 8.47 -9.46
CA MET A 87 17.90 8.58 -10.10
C MET A 87 16.85 7.96 -9.18
N LYS A 88 15.74 8.67 -8.98
CA LYS A 88 14.58 8.13 -8.28
C LYS A 88 13.62 7.54 -9.31
N VAL A 89 13.39 6.24 -9.25
CA VAL A 89 12.61 5.51 -10.25
C VAL A 89 11.42 4.85 -9.56
N THR A 90 10.27 4.87 -10.23
CA THR A 90 9.10 4.09 -9.79
C THR A 90 9.32 2.63 -10.15
N VAL A 91 9.30 1.75 -9.14
CA VAL A 91 9.58 0.31 -9.28
C VAL A 91 8.34 -0.56 -9.07
N ALA A 92 7.33 -0.05 -8.37
CA ALA A 92 6.13 -0.82 -8.07
C ALA A 92 4.90 0.07 -7.90
N LYS A 93 3.73 -0.55 -7.84
CA LYS A 93 2.46 0.08 -7.50
C LYS A 93 1.84 -0.58 -6.28
N PHE A 94 1.12 0.20 -5.50
CA PHE A 94 0.26 -0.32 -4.45
C PHE A 94 -1.12 -0.58 -5.04
N ILE A 95 -1.67 -1.73 -4.70
CA ILE A 95 -3.03 -2.12 -5.04
C ILE A 95 -3.77 -2.47 -3.75
N LEU A 96 -4.99 -1.99 -3.63
CA LEU A 96 -5.93 -2.32 -2.59
C LEU A 96 -6.41 -3.79 -2.73
N PRO A 97 -6.86 -4.43 -1.65
CA PRO A 97 -7.37 -5.80 -1.70
C PRO A 97 -8.44 -6.06 -2.77
N ASN A 98 -9.23 -5.04 -3.13
CA ASN A 98 -10.25 -5.12 -4.17
C ASN A 98 -9.71 -5.05 -5.62
N GLY A 99 -8.42 -4.74 -5.81
CA GLY A 99 -7.77 -4.60 -7.11
C GLY A 99 -7.57 -3.16 -7.62
N GLU A 100 -7.94 -2.13 -6.84
CA GLU A 100 -7.73 -0.70 -7.16
C GLU A 100 -6.33 -0.16 -6.81
#